data_AF-A0A6J7L9M4-F1
#
_entry.id   AF-A0A6J7L9M4-F1
#
_cell.length_a   1.000
_cell.length_b   1.000
_cell.length_c   1.000
_cell.angle_alpha   90.00
_cell.angle_beta   90.00
_cell.angle_gamma   90.00
#
_symmetry.space_group_name_H-M   'P 1'
#
loop_
_entity.id
_entity.type
_entity.pdbx_description
1 polymer ?
#
loop_
_entity_poly.entity_id
_entity_poly.type
_entity_poly.pdbx_seq_one_letter_code
_entity_poly.pdbx_strand_id
1 'polypeptide(L)'
;MNESIHVGVNQVDTTQYGSTLPKLFGPPWDIEAMSGIAKNVAGVLKPKPLLNEQAKADDVLKALADAAKRVTQGLVIISFAGHGYPTQGGSVQGWCLFDRVLTEREIKQALRAFGKGVRVVVVADCCYAMPEEGLLGAVRRWLGRGKRSTPSVVRCVPRKSLRAVLKSPAAPKRLFGAVAGSSDYKCAVMWFASCGHNQKAYDGKDGSAFSHVLGDSFAHGETWSYTQLCDKVRESVNSAQTPECALITSGITGGEWGTSSPAFR
;
A
#
# COMPACT_ATOMS: atom_id res chain seq x y z
N MET A 1 8.02 -7.33 18.98
CA MET A 1 7.31 -8.46 18.33
C MET A 1 6.79 -7.95 17.00
N ASN A 2 6.98 -8.70 15.92
CA ASN A 2 6.59 -8.25 14.59
C ASN A 2 5.10 -8.55 14.34
N GLU A 3 4.39 -7.63 13.70
CA GLU A 3 3.00 -7.82 13.28
C GLU A 3 2.82 -7.51 11.78
N SER A 4 1.78 -8.08 11.17
CA SER A 4 1.38 -7.71 9.83
C SER A 4 -0.12 -7.62 9.65
N ILE A 5 -0.57 -6.69 8.81
CA ILE A 5 -1.95 -6.43 8.43
C ILE A 5 -1.99 -6.37 6.90
N HIS A 6 -2.79 -7.23 6.27
CA HIS A 6 -2.80 -7.41 4.82
C HIS A 6 -4.22 -7.23 4.28
N VAL A 7 -4.45 -6.18 3.51
CA VAL A 7 -5.79 -5.74 3.10
C VAL A 7 -6.00 -6.00 1.62
N GLY A 8 -6.86 -6.96 1.28
CA GLY A 8 -7.13 -7.37 -0.10
C GLY A 8 -8.57 -7.09 -0.47
N VAL A 9 -8.80 -6.26 -1.48
CA VAL A 9 -10.15 -5.91 -1.93
C VAL A 9 -10.26 -6.19 -3.41
N ASN A 10 -10.81 -7.36 -3.72
CA ASN A 10 -11.09 -7.74 -5.11
C ASN A 10 -12.54 -7.50 -5.50
N GLN A 11 -13.42 -7.33 -4.52
CA GLN A 11 -14.78 -6.88 -4.71
C GLN A 11 -15.14 -5.84 -3.64
N VAL A 12 -15.80 -4.77 -4.07
CA VAL A 12 -16.36 -3.74 -3.19
C VAL A 12 -17.86 -3.98 -2.97
N ASP A 13 -18.42 -3.35 -1.94
CA ASP A 13 -19.85 -3.27 -1.76
C ASP A 13 -20.46 -2.37 -2.85
N THR A 14 -21.23 -2.97 -3.76
CA THR A 14 -21.87 -2.25 -4.87
C THR A 14 -22.98 -1.30 -4.39
N THR A 15 -23.51 -1.49 -3.18
CA THR A 15 -24.43 -0.52 -2.56
C THR A 15 -23.70 0.76 -2.15
N GLN A 16 -22.40 0.66 -1.84
CA GLN A 16 -21.58 1.79 -1.44
C GLN A 16 -20.90 2.46 -2.64
N TYR A 17 -20.41 1.68 -3.62
CA TYR A 17 -19.63 2.19 -4.77
C TYR A 17 -20.43 2.32 -6.08
N GLY A 18 -21.68 1.87 -6.08
CA GLY A 18 -22.43 1.60 -7.31
C GLY A 18 -21.89 0.36 -8.05
N SER A 19 -22.51 0.03 -9.18
CA SER A 19 -22.20 -1.19 -9.96
C SER A 19 -21.10 -1.01 -11.01
N THR A 20 -20.37 0.12 -10.98
CA THR A 20 -19.47 0.53 -12.08
C THR A 20 -18.00 0.25 -11.82
N LEU A 21 -17.63 -0.16 -10.60
CA LEU A 21 -16.27 -0.54 -10.27
C LEU A 21 -16.06 -2.02 -10.67
N PRO A 22 -15.07 -2.34 -11.54
CA PRO A 22 -14.86 -3.71 -11.97
C PRO A 22 -14.34 -4.58 -10.82
N LYS A 23 -14.67 -5.87 -10.87
CA LYS A 23 -14.05 -6.86 -9.98
C LYS A 23 -12.58 -7.06 -10.36
N LEU A 24 -11.74 -7.26 -9.35
CA LEU A 24 -10.35 -7.72 -9.49
C LEU A 24 -10.25 -9.22 -9.17
N PHE A 25 -9.13 -9.83 -9.54
CA PHE A 25 -8.81 -11.23 -9.32
C PHE A 25 -7.55 -11.40 -8.47
N GLY A 26 -6.55 -10.54 -8.63
CA GLY A 26 -5.25 -10.66 -7.97
C GLY A 26 -5.22 -10.43 -6.44
N PRO A 27 -6.04 -9.56 -5.83
CA PRO A 27 -5.83 -9.18 -4.42
C PRO A 27 -5.74 -10.32 -3.39
N PRO A 28 -6.54 -11.40 -3.44
CA PRO A 28 -6.38 -12.52 -2.51
C PRO A 28 -5.00 -13.17 -2.60
N TRP A 29 -4.47 -13.33 -3.81
CA TRP A 29 -3.14 -13.91 -4.07
C TRP A 29 -2.02 -12.98 -3.61
N ASP A 30 -2.17 -11.66 -3.81
CA ASP A 30 -1.21 -10.68 -3.32
C ASP A 30 -1.13 -10.69 -1.79
N ILE A 31 -2.28 -10.80 -1.12
CA ILE A 31 -2.35 -10.88 0.35
C ILE A 31 -1.77 -12.20 0.87
N GLU A 32 -1.93 -13.30 0.13
CA GLU A 32 -1.27 -14.56 0.44
C GLU A 32 0.26 -14.43 0.33
N ALA A 33 0.77 -13.85 -0.76
CA ALA A 33 2.20 -13.61 -0.95
C ALA A 33 2.77 -12.72 0.17
N MET A 34 2.11 -11.61 0.50
CA MET A 34 2.54 -10.72 1.58
C MET A 34 2.47 -11.38 2.96
N SER A 35 1.47 -12.23 3.20
CA SER A 35 1.40 -13.03 4.43
C SER A 35 2.54 -14.04 4.53
N GLY A 36 2.93 -14.64 3.39
CA GLY A 36 4.10 -15.50 3.27
C GLY A 36 5.40 -14.77 3.61
N ILE A 37 5.63 -13.58 3.04
CA ILE A 37 6.79 -12.73 3.37
C ILE A 37 6.80 -12.39 4.87
N ALA A 38 5.65 -11.95 5.41
CA ALA A 38 5.54 -11.60 6.82
C ALA A 38 5.90 -12.78 7.74
N LYS A 39 5.43 -13.99 7.41
CA LYS A 39 5.71 -15.19 8.21
C LYS A 39 7.16 -15.65 8.06
N ASN A 40 7.62 -15.83 6.81
CA ASN A 40 8.84 -16.56 6.49
C ASN A 40 10.09 -15.66 6.54
N VAL A 41 9.94 -14.36 6.32
CA VAL A 41 11.05 -13.39 6.31
C VAL A 41 11.06 -12.57 7.59
N ALA A 42 9.90 -12.02 7.95
CA ALA A 42 9.78 -11.12 9.10
C ALA A 42 9.50 -11.83 10.43
N GLY A 43 9.29 -13.14 10.45
CA GLY A 43 9.01 -13.89 11.68
C GLY A 43 7.69 -13.50 12.35
N VAL A 44 6.71 -12.98 11.60
CA VAL A 44 5.36 -12.69 12.11
C VAL A 44 4.64 -14.01 12.38
N LEU A 45 4.24 -14.24 13.63
CA LEU A 45 3.62 -15.49 14.05
C LEU A 45 2.20 -15.68 13.48
N LYS A 46 1.43 -14.59 13.37
CA LYS A 46 0.03 -14.59 12.94
C LYS A 46 -0.24 -13.40 12.03
N PRO A 47 0.00 -13.51 10.71
CA PRO A 47 -0.41 -12.49 9.75
C PRO A 47 -1.93 -12.26 9.82
N LYS A 48 -2.37 -11.02 9.61
CA LYS A 48 -3.78 -10.62 9.69
C LYS A 48 -4.33 -10.21 8.32
N PRO A 49 -4.80 -11.16 7.51
CA PRO A 49 -5.49 -10.83 6.27
C PRO A 49 -6.89 -10.27 6.58
N LEU A 50 -7.26 -9.20 5.89
CA LEU A 50 -8.61 -8.64 5.81
C LEU A 50 -9.00 -8.64 4.35
N LEU A 51 -9.93 -9.51 3.97
CA LEU A 51 -10.38 -9.64 2.58
C LEU A 51 -11.82 -9.15 2.43
N ASN A 52 -12.09 -8.39 1.37
CA ASN A 52 -13.43 -7.95 0.96
C ASN A 52 -14.29 -7.45 2.13
N GLU A 53 -15.35 -8.16 2.52
CA GLU A 53 -16.28 -7.76 3.59
C GLU A 53 -15.58 -7.50 4.94
N GLN A 54 -14.39 -8.07 5.17
CA GLN A 54 -13.56 -7.85 6.36
C GLN A 54 -12.65 -6.62 6.22
N ALA A 55 -12.39 -6.19 5.00
CA ALA A 55 -11.59 -5.02 4.65
C ALA A 55 -12.46 -3.76 4.61
N LYS A 56 -13.20 -3.48 5.68
CA LYS A 56 -13.91 -2.20 5.86
C LYS A 56 -12.97 -1.16 6.48
N ALA A 57 -13.22 0.11 6.20
CA ALA A 57 -12.35 1.18 6.68
C ALA A 57 -12.22 1.23 8.20
N ASP A 58 -13.31 1.03 8.94
CA ASP A 58 -13.26 1.04 10.39
C ASP A 58 -12.53 -0.20 10.95
N ASP A 59 -12.66 -1.36 10.30
CA ASP A 59 -11.94 -2.59 10.66
C ASP A 59 -10.43 -2.47 10.40
N VAL A 60 -10.05 -1.89 9.26
CA VAL A 60 -8.64 -1.60 8.93
C VAL A 60 -8.04 -0.59 9.89
N LEU A 61 -8.73 0.53 10.16
CA LEU A 61 -8.28 1.54 11.11
C LEU A 61 -8.17 0.99 12.53
N LYS A 62 -9.12 0.15 12.95
CA LYS A 62 -9.07 -0.54 14.23
C LYS A 62 -7.86 -1.48 14.30
N ALA A 63 -7.60 -2.28 13.26
CA ALA A 63 -6.46 -3.17 13.21
C ALA A 63 -5.13 -2.42 13.36
N LEU A 64 -4.99 -1.26 12.67
CA LEU A 64 -3.84 -0.38 12.78
C LEU A 64 -3.69 0.21 14.18
N ALA A 65 -4.78 0.72 14.77
CA ALA A 65 -4.77 1.28 16.12
C ALA A 65 -4.43 0.22 17.17
N ASP A 66 -4.94 -0.98 17.01
CA ASP A 66 -4.65 -2.13 17.87
C ASP A 66 -3.18 -2.56 17.76
N ALA A 67 -2.62 -2.57 16.55
CA ALA A 67 -1.20 -2.87 16.34
C ALA A 67 -0.30 -1.78 16.96
N ALA A 68 -0.65 -0.51 16.81
CA ALA A 68 0.09 0.60 17.40
C ALA A 68 0.13 0.55 18.94
N LYS A 69 -0.90 -0.02 19.58
CA LYS A 69 -0.94 -0.25 21.03
C LYS A 69 -0.07 -1.44 21.47
N ARG A 70 -0.03 -2.51 20.68
CA ARG A 70 0.68 -3.75 21.04
C ARG A 70 2.16 -3.74 20.69
N VAL A 71 2.50 -3.18 19.53
CA VAL A 71 3.87 -3.18 19.02
C VAL A 71 4.58 -1.92 19.51
N THR A 72 5.33 -2.08 20.60
CA THR A 72 6.17 -1.01 21.15
C THR A 72 7.58 -1.01 20.54
N GLN A 73 8.05 -2.17 20.07
CA GLN A 73 9.31 -2.36 19.37
C GLN A 73 9.20 -3.48 18.32
N GLY A 74 9.76 -3.26 17.13
CA GLY A 74 9.83 -4.26 16.06
C GLY A 74 9.35 -3.74 14.70
N LEU A 75 8.95 -4.67 13.83
CA LEU A 75 8.47 -4.39 12.48
C LEU A 75 6.95 -4.57 12.39
N VAL A 76 6.28 -3.61 11.75
CA VAL A 76 4.88 -3.71 11.34
C VAL A 76 4.80 -3.65 9.82
N ILE A 77 4.21 -4.68 9.20
CA ILE A 77 4.00 -4.73 7.76
C ILE A 77 2.53 -4.45 7.47
N ILE A 78 2.26 -3.46 6.64
CA ILE A 78 0.92 -3.13 6.16
C ILE A 78 0.94 -3.32 4.64
N SER A 79 0.09 -4.17 4.10
CA SER A 79 -0.06 -4.27 2.65
C SER A 79 -1.49 -4.01 2.20
N PHE A 80 -1.65 -3.40 1.04
CA PHE A 80 -2.93 -3.19 0.39
C PHE A 80 -2.86 -3.65 -1.07
N ALA A 81 -3.83 -4.45 -1.50
CA ALA A 81 -4.05 -4.80 -2.89
C ALA A 81 -5.51 -4.55 -3.25
N GLY A 82 -5.76 -3.74 -4.28
CA GLY A 82 -7.12 -3.36 -4.67
C GLY A 82 -7.15 -2.11 -5.55
N HIS A 83 -8.32 -1.49 -5.70
CA HIS A 83 -8.44 -0.25 -6.45
C HIS A 83 -7.88 0.95 -5.68
N GLY A 84 -7.01 1.72 -6.33
CA GLY A 84 -6.63 3.05 -5.87
C GLY A 84 -7.64 4.12 -6.30
N TYR A 85 -7.87 5.08 -5.41
CA TYR A 85 -8.70 6.24 -5.67
C TYR A 85 -7.82 7.45 -6.06
N PRO A 86 -7.96 8.02 -7.26
CA PRO A 86 -7.14 9.13 -7.73
C PRO A 86 -7.54 10.46 -7.08
N THR A 87 -6.55 11.33 -6.90
CA THR A 87 -6.79 12.75 -6.60
C THR A 87 -7.54 13.41 -7.77
N GLN A 88 -8.81 13.76 -7.61
CA GLN A 88 -9.50 14.72 -8.49
C GLN A 88 -9.64 16.06 -7.76
N GLY A 89 -9.02 17.10 -8.31
CA GLY A 89 -9.09 18.46 -7.77
C GLY A 89 -8.20 18.73 -6.55
N GLY A 90 -7.14 17.94 -6.35
CA GLY A 90 -6.06 18.25 -5.41
C GLY A 90 -6.37 18.12 -3.92
N SER A 91 -7.12 17.11 -3.46
CA SER A 91 -7.34 16.97 -2.01
C SER A 91 -7.40 15.57 -1.41
N VAL A 92 -7.70 14.50 -2.16
CA VAL A 92 -7.82 13.16 -1.56
C VAL A 92 -7.43 12.02 -2.52
N GLN A 93 -6.33 11.34 -2.19
CA GLN A 93 -5.95 10.01 -2.66
C GLN A 93 -6.34 8.95 -1.61
N GLY A 94 -6.50 7.69 -1.99
CA GLY A 94 -6.79 6.64 -1.01
C GLY A 94 -6.94 5.23 -1.57
N TRP A 95 -7.22 4.29 -0.66
CA TRP A 95 -7.51 2.89 -0.95
C TRP A 95 -9.03 2.68 -1.01
N CYS A 96 -9.53 2.07 -2.09
CA CYS A 96 -10.94 1.67 -2.15
C CYS A 96 -11.12 0.41 -1.31
N LEU A 97 -11.54 0.59 -0.06
CA LEU A 97 -11.92 -0.50 0.83
C LEU A 97 -13.33 -0.99 0.52
N PHE A 98 -13.78 -2.07 1.16
CA PHE A 98 -15.06 -2.70 0.81
C PHE A 98 -16.25 -1.75 0.93
N ASP A 99 -16.26 -0.92 1.98
CA ASP A 99 -17.36 -0.03 2.33
C ASP A 99 -17.14 1.42 1.85
N ARG A 100 -15.90 1.91 1.84
CA ARG A 100 -15.59 3.29 1.42
C ARG A 100 -14.13 3.49 1.04
N VAL A 101 -13.83 4.65 0.44
CA VAL A 101 -12.44 5.08 0.26
C VAL A 101 -11.83 5.41 1.62
N LEU A 102 -10.74 4.73 1.96
CA LEU A 102 -9.86 5.08 3.07
C LEU A 102 -8.79 6.04 2.55
N THR A 103 -8.81 7.26 3.05
CA THR A 103 -7.99 8.34 2.51
C THR A 103 -6.53 8.23 2.95
N GLU A 104 -5.61 8.75 2.15
CA GLU A 104 -4.19 8.87 2.50
C GLU A 104 -4.02 9.61 3.84
N ARG A 105 -4.84 10.63 4.10
CA ARG A 105 -4.83 11.36 5.37
C ARG A 105 -5.16 10.47 6.56
N GLU A 106 -6.17 9.61 6.44
CA GLU A 106 -6.53 8.63 7.48
C GLU A 106 -5.41 7.60 7.67
N ILE A 107 -4.81 7.12 6.58
CA ILE A 107 -3.68 6.17 6.64
C ILE A 107 -2.50 6.82 7.38
N LYS A 108 -2.08 8.01 6.96
CA LYS A 108 -0.99 8.76 7.62
C LYS A 108 -1.30 9.07 9.09
N GLN A 109 -2.54 9.42 9.41
CA GLN A 109 -2.96 9.64 10.79
C GLN A 109 -2.84 8.36 11.62
N ALA A 110 -3.26 7.21 11.09
CA ALA A 110 -3.09 5.93 11.76
C ALA A 110 -1.60 5.57 11.96
N LEU A 111 -0.76 5.82 10.95
CA LEU A 111 0.69 5.59 11.02
C LEU A 111 1.39 6.42 12.11
N ARG A 112 0.91 7.63 12.39
CA ARG A 112 1.46 8.49 13.47
C ARG A 112 1.23 7.93 14.88
N ALA A 113 0.34 6.95 15.05
CA ALA A 113 0.10 6.32 16.34
C ALA A 113 1.24 5.38 16.79
N PHE A 114 2.07 4.90 15.87
CA PHE A 114 3.19 4.02 16.21
C PHE A 114 4.34 4.77 16.90
N GLY A 115 4.94 4.14 17.91
CA GLY A 115 6.04 4.70 18.71
C GLY A 115 7.43 4.58 18.07
N LYS A 116 8.44 5.19 18.71
CA LYS A 116 9.83 5.28 18.24
C LYS A 116 10.55 3.93 18.04
N GLY A 117 10.14 2.88 18.77
CA GLY A 117 10.72 1.54 18.62
C GLY A 117 10.20 0.77 17.41
N VAL A 118 9.22 1.32 16.68
CA VAL A 118 8.51 0.63 15.61
C VAL A 118 9.02 1.08 14.25
N ARG A 119 9.24 0.11 13.37
CA ARG A 119 9.49 0.31 11.95
C ARG A 119 8.23 -0.13 11.21
N VAL A 120 7.72 0.72 10.33
CA VAL A 120 6.52 0.40 9.56
C VAL A 120 6.88 0.29 8.08
N VAL A 121 6.49 -0.81 7.44
CA VAL A 121 6.58 -0.97 5.99
C VAL A 121 5.17 -0.98 5.43
N VAL A 122 4.88 -0.04 4.53
CA VAL A 122 3.64 -0.01 3.76
C VAL A 122 3.93 -0.53 2.36
N VAL A 123 3.15 -1.50 1.89
CA VAL A 123 3.21 -2.06 0.53
C VAL A 123 1.86 -1.82 -0.14
N ALA A 124 1.79 -0.83 -1.02
CA ALA A 124 0.58 -0.44 -1.73
C ALA A 124 0.62 -0.93 -3.18
N ASP A 125 -0.14 -1.99 -3.46
CA ASP A 125 -0.28 -2.59 -4.78
C ASP A 125 -1.56 -2.15 -5.48
N CYS A 126 -1.57 -0.87 -5.87
CA CYS A 126 -2.68 -0.19 -6.53
C CYS A 126 -2.18 1.00 -7.36
N CYS A 127 -3.04 1.58 -8.21
CA CYS A 127 -2.72 2.86 -8.85
C CYS A 127 -2.76 3.98 -7.80
N TYR A 128 -2.02 5.08 -8.00
CA TYR A 128 -1.96 6.15 -6.99
C TYR A 128 -1.56 5.56 -5.63
N ALA A 129 -0.48 4.77 -5.64
CA ALA A 129 0.01 4.08 -4.45
C ALA A 129 1.00 4.92 -3.64
N MET A 130 1.66 5.91 -4.26
CA MET A 130 2.62 6.80 -3.59
C MET A 130 1.94 8.00 -2.92
N PRO A 131 2.29 8.36 -1.67
CA PRO A 131 1.69 9.52 -1.00
C PRO A 131 2.09 10.85 -1.66
N GLU A 132 1.20 11.86 -1.62
CA GLU A 132 1.43 13.18 -2.27
C GLU A 132 2.71 13.90 -1.77
N GLU A 133 3.12 13.68 -0.52
CA GLU A 133 4.32 14.27 0.11
C GLU A 133 5.63 13.53 -0.22
N GLY A 134 5.58 12.35 -0.86
CA GLY A 134 6.76 11.51 -1.16
C GLY A 134 7.73 12.10 -2.19
N LEU A 135 7.47 13.33 -2.67
CA LEU A 135 8.18 13.97 -3.77
C LEU A 135 9.45 14.73 -3.35
N LEU A 136 9.65 15.04 -2.06
CA LEU A 136 10.79 15.87 -1.65
C LEU A 136 12.14 15.13 -1.62
N GLY A 137 12.17 13.79 -1.82
CA GLY A 137 13.41 13.00 -1.77
C GLY A 137 13.65 11.98 -2.88
N ALA A 138 12.64 11.55 -3.64
CA ALA A 138 12.79 10.46 -4.61
C ALA A 138 12.61 10.95 -6.07
N VAL A 139 13.74 11.37 -6.65
CA VAL A 139 14.12 11.32 -8.07
C VAL A 139 13.00 11.51 -9.10
N ARG A 140 12.87 12.75 -9.56
CA ARG A 140 12.36 13.10 -10.89
C ARG A 140 13.27 12.47 -11.95
N ARG A 141 12.95 11.29 -12.51
CA ARG A 141 13.50 10.87 -13.81
C ARG A 141 12.73 9.72 -14.50
N TRP A 142 12.46 9.98 -15.79
CA TRP A 142 12.15 9.06 -16.89
C TRP A 142 10.74 8.49 -17.06
N LEU A 143 10.07 9.01 -18.10
CA LEU A 143 8.84 8.47 -18.71
C LEU A 143 9.23 7.39 -19.74
N GLY A 144 9.11 6.12 -19.36
CA GLY A 144 9.13 5.00 -20.31
C GLY A 144 7.70 4.63 -20.72
N ARG A 145 7.43 4.58 -22.03
CA ARG A 145 6.18 4.01 -22.58
C ARG A 145 6.37 2.50 -22.76
N GLY A 146 5.79 1.70 -21.87
CA GLY A 146 5.79 0.25 -22.00
C GLY A 146 4.77 -0.31 -22.99
N LYS A 147 5.12 -1.44 -23.61
CA LYS A 147 4.22 -2.25 -24.45
C LYS A 147 3.24 -3.03 -23.57
N ARG A 148 1.99 -3.11 -24.01
CA ARG A 148 0.86 -3.84 -23.39
C ARG A 148 1.04 -5.35 -23.51
N SER A 149 0.85 -6.09 -22.42
CA SER A 149 0.50 -7.52 -22.43
C SER A 149 -0.89 -7.73 -21.79
N THR A 150 -1.79 -8.34 -22.59
CA THR A 150 -3.13 -8.94 -22.29
C THR A 150 -4.13 -8.09 -21.46
N PRO A 151 -5.45 -8.41 -21.38
CA PRO A 151 -6.45 -7.45 -20.89
C PRO A 151 -6.40 -7.38 -19.36
N SER A 152 -5.39 -6.70 -18.84
CA SER A 152 -5.19 -6.48 -17.42
C SER A 152 -6.19 -5.42 -16.94
N VAL A 153 -7.00 -5.78 -15.94
CA VAL A 153 -7.86 -4.81 -15.25
C VAL A 153 -6.95 -3.83 -14.51
N VAL A 154 -7.21 -2.54 -14.66
CA VAL A 154 -6.39 -1.52 -13.99
C VAL A 154 -6.86 -1.40 -12.54
N ARG A 155 -5.92 -1.42 -11.59
CA ARG A 155 -6.17 -1.27 -10.15
C ARG A 155 -6.42 0.19 -9.74
N CYS A 156 -7.31 0.85 -10.47
CA CYS A 156 -7.75 2.23 -10.27
C CYS A 156 -9.26 2.31 -10.44
N VAL A 157 -9.91 3.21 -9.71
CA VAL A 157 -11.27 3.61 -10.04
C VAL A 157 -11.30 4.22 -11.45
N PRO A 158 -12.03 3.63 -12.41
CA PRO A 158 -12.09 4.18 -13.76
C PRO A 158 -12.67 5.60 -13.76
N ARG A 159 -12.19 6.48 -14.65
CA ARG A 159 -12.71 7.87 -14.76
C ARG A 159 -14.23 7.96 -14.86
N LYS A 160 -14.85 7.03 -15.60
CA LYS A 160 -16.31 6.91 -15.73
C LYS A 160 -17.02 6.59 -14.41
N SER A 161 -16.34 5.90 -13.51
CA SER A 161 -16.85 5.46 -12.21
C SER A 161 -16.60 6.51 -11.11
N LEU A 162 -15.60 7.40 -11.26
CA LEU A 162 -15.26 8.40 -10.25
C LEU A 162 -16.43 9.29 -9.84
N ARG A 163 -17.22 9.79 -10.80
CA ARG A 163 -18.38 10.63 -10.50
C ARG A 163 -19.46 9.86 -9.72
N ALA A 164 -19.60 8.55 -9.98
CA ALA A 164 -20.54 7.71 -9.25
C ALA A 164 -20.05 7.51 -7.81
N VAL A 165 -18.77 7.18 -7.62
CA VAL A 165 -18.15 7.02 -6.28
C VAL A 165 -18.20 8.33 -5.48
N LEU A 166 -17.97 9.49 -6.11
CA LEU A 166 -18.06 10.79 -5.43
C LEU A 166 -19.47 11.12 -4.92
N LYS A 167 -20.50 10.57 -5.54
CA LYS A 167 -21.90 10.78 -5.17
C LYS A 167 -22.45 9.68 -4.26
N SER A 168 -21.67 8.64 -4.01
CA SER A 168 -22.10 7.47 -3.27
C SER A 168 -21.62 7.55 -1.80
N PRO A 169 -22.18 6.72 -0.91
CA PRO A 169 -21.73 6.67 0.49
C PRO A 169 -20.25 6.28 0.64
N ALA A 170 -19.68 5.58 -0.34
CA ALA A 170 -18.25 5.24 -0.38
C ALA A 170 -17.32 6.43 -0.64
N ALA A 171 -17.86 7.61 -0.96
CA ALA A 171 -17.06 8.81 -1.23
C ALA A 171 -16.06 9.06 -0.10
N PRO A 172 -14.84 9.52 -0.41
CA PRO A 172 -13.87 9.84 0.62
C PRO A 172 -14.47 10.88 1.58
N LYS A 173 -14.43 10.56 2.88
CA LYS A 173 -14.85 11.51 3.91
C LYS A 173 -13.92 12.71 3.83
N ARG A 174 -14.47 13.89 3.51
CA ARG A 174 -13.70 15.14 3.54
C ARG A 174 -13.37 15.46 4.99
N LEU A 175 -12.13 15.21 5.38
CA LEU A 175 -11.60 15.70 6.64
C LEU A 175 -11.39 17.22 6.51
N PHE A 176 -12.36 18.02 6.95
CA PHE A 176 -12.22 19.48 7.03
C PHE A 176 -11.47 19.85 8.32
N GLY A 177 -10.56 20.83 8.21
CA GLY A 177 -9.69 21.27 9.31
C GLY A 177 -8.23 20.94 9.04
N ALA A 178 -7.33 21.78 9.59
CA ALA A 178 -5.93 21.46 9.67
C ALA A 178 -5.80 20.06 10.27
N VAL A 179 -5.12 19.13 9.58
CA VAL A 179 -4.43 18.09 10.33
C VAL A 179 -3.62 18.88 11.34
N ALA A 180 -3.93 18.74 12.64
CA ALA A 180 -3.20 19.45 13.68
C ALA A 180 -1.73 19.41 13.30
N GLY A 181 -1.17 20.61 13.06
CA GLY A 181 0.20 20.72 12.60
C GLY A 181 1.10 19.90 13.50
N SER A 182 2.12 19.29 12.89
CA SER A 182 3.31 18.83 13.60
C SER A 182 3.15 17.80 14.72
N SER A 183 2.44 16.70 14.52
CA SER A 183 2.92 15.46 15.16
C SER A 183 3.80 14.73 14.15
N ASP A 184 5.10 14.99 14.24
CA ASP A 184 6.09 14.21 13.50
C ASP A 184 5.86 12.72 13.72
N TYR A 185 6.05 11.93 12.67
CA TYR A 185 6.07 10.48 12.81
C TYR A 185 7.10 10.12 13.88
N LYS A 186 6.67 9.40 14.91
CA LYS A 186 7.58 8.90 15.95
C LYS A 186 8.33 7.66 15.48
N CYS A 187 7.65 6.84 14.69
CA CYS A 187 8.21 5.66 14.03
C CYS A 187 8.84 6.04 12.68
N ALA A 188 9.63 5.11 12.14
CA ALA A 188 10.13 5.22 10.79
C ALA A 188 9.22 4.45 9.81
N VAL A 189 8.95 5.04 8.64
CA VAL A 189 7.98 4.52 7.67
C VAL A 189 8.62 4.37 6.28
N MET A 190 8.68 3.14 5.79
CA MET A 190 9.10 2.78 4.44
C MET A 190 7.86 2.47 3.60
N TRP A 191 7.76 3.05 2.42
CA TRP A 191 6.59 2.91 1.55
C TRP A 191 6.98 2.36 0.18
N PHE A 192 6.44 1.19 -0.15
CA PHE A 192 6.58 0.51 -1.45
C PHE A 192 5.29 0.66 -2.24
N ALA A 193 5.37 1.17 -3.44
CA ALA A 193 4.24 1.37 -4.35
C ALA A 193 4.46 0.57 -5.65
N SER A 194 3.43 -0.11 -6.13
CA SER A 194 3.55 -0.92 -7.35
C SER A 194 3.61 -0.11 -8.65
N CYS A 195 3.30 1.19 -8.62
CA CYS A 195 3.52 2.10 -9.75
C CYS A 195 3.76 3.55 -9.33
N GLY A 196 4.53 4.29 -10.13
CA GLY A 196 4.68 5.74 -10.00
C GLY A 196 3.44 6.55 -10.38
N HIS A 197 3.48 7.86 -10.08
CA HIS A 197 2.34 8.79 -10.19
C HIS A 197 1.70 8.91 -11.60
N ASN A 198 2.42 8.54 -12.66
CA ASN A 198 1.96 8.61 -14.06
C ASN A 198 1.80 7.24 -14.74
N GLN A 199 1.74 6.17 -13.95
CA GLN A 199 1.62 4.80 -14.43
C GLN A 199 0.42 4.09 -13.82
N LYS A 200 0.15 2.87 -14.30
CA LYS A 200 -1.00 2.07 -13.88
C LYS A 200 -0.55 0.79 -13.21
N ALA A 201 -1.04 0.53 -12.00
CA ALA A 201 -1.08 -0.80 -11.43
C ALA A 201 -2.10 -1.67 -12.20
N TYR A 202 -1.72 -2.91 -12.49
CA TYR A 202 -2.45 -3.87 -13.31
C TYR A 202 -2.71 -5.10 -12.47
N ASP A 203 -3.89 -5.66 -12.69
CA ASP A 203 -4.33 -6.89 -12.06
C ASP A 203 -4.02 -8.08 -12.95
N GLY A 204 -3.45 -9.12 -12.36
CA GLY A 204 -3.31 -10.44 -12.95
C GLY A 204 -4.35 -11.41 -12.40
N LYS A 205 -4.47 -12.57 -13.03
CA LYS A 205 -5.47 -13.59 -12.68
C LYS A 205 -5.18 -14.27 -11.34
N ASP A 206 -3.90 -14.31 -10.99
CA ASP A 206 -3.25 -15.07 -9.93
C ASP A 206 -2.38 -14.17 -9.03
N GLY A 207 -2.54 -12.86 -9.13
CA GLY A 207 -1.73 -11.86 -8.42
C GLY A 207 -1.23 -10.77 -9.36
N SER A 208 -0.64 -9.71 -8.82
CA SER A 208 0.08 -8.73 -9.62
C SER A 208 1.52 -9.19 -9.87
N ALA A 209 2.11 -8.75 -10.99
CA ALA A 209 3.53 -8.93 -11.23
C ALA A 209 4.40 -8.36 -10.09
N PHE A 210 3.95 -7.28 -9.44
CA PHE A 210 4.64 -6.67 -8.32
C PHE A 210 4.70 -7.58 -7.09
N SER A 211 3.58 -8.15 -6.68
CA SER A 211 3.49 -9.04 -5.52
C SER A 211 4.18 -10.39 -5.78
N HIS A 212 4.08 -10.93 -7.00
CA HIS A 212 4.83 -12.13 -7.39
C HIS A 212 6.33 -11.91 -7.28
N VAL A 213 6.87 -10.84 -7.87
CA VAL A 213 8.31 -10.58 -7.82
C VAL A 213 8.79 -10.34 -6.38
N LEU A 214 8.00 -9.66 -5.55
CA LEU A 214 8.31 -9.52 -4.14
C LEU A 214 8.40 -10.88 -3.43
N GLY A 215 7.43 -11.76 -3.66
CA GLY A 215 7.43 -13.12 -3.10
C GLY A 215 8.62 -13.94 -3.57
N ASP A 216 8.86 -13.98 -4.88
CA ASP A 216 9.94 -14.73 -5.52
C ASP A 216 11.33 -14.26 -5.07
N SER A 217 11.47 -12.97 -4.75
CA SER A 217 12.74 -12.40 -4.27
C SER A 217 13.21 -13.05 -2.96
N PHE A 218 12.33 -13.68 -2.19
CA PHE A 218 12.69 -14.34 -0.93
C PHE A 218 12.59 -15.87 -1.00
N ALA A 219 12.26 -16.45 -2.16
CA ALA A 219 11.95 -17.87 -2.30
C ALA A 219 13.13 -18.79 -1.98
N HIS A 220 14.37 -18.33 -2.11
CA HIS A 220 15.58 -19.12 -1.83
C HIS A 220 16.37 -18.61 -0.61
N GLY A 221 15.71 -17.84 0.26
CA GLY A 221 16.29 -17.36 1.51
C GLY A 221 17.22 -16.15 1.35
N GLU A 222 17.20 -15.48 0.20
CA GLU A 222 17.98 -14.28 -0.05
C GLU A 222 17.65 -13.17 0.95
N THR A 223 18.62 -12.28 1.13
CA THR A 223 18.45 -11.07 1.92
C THR A 223 18.70 -9.87 1.03
N TRP A 224 17.81 -8.91 1.12
CA TRP A 224 17.84 -7.69 0.32
C TRP A 224 17.81 -6.51 1.26
N SER A 225 18.55 -5.44 0.95
CA SER A 225 18.16 -4.12 1.45
C SER A 225 16.88 -3.65 0.77
N TYR A 226 16.17 -2.68 1.34
CA TYR A 226 15.01 -2.10 0.67
C TYR A 226 15.38 -1.54 -0.72
N THR A 227 16.51 -0.85 -0.87
CA THR A 227 16.98 -0.35 -2.17
C THR A 227 17.18 -1.49 -3.18
N GLN A 228 17.91 -2.54 -2.82
CA GLN A 228 18.17 -3.66 -3.74
C GLN A 228 16.88 -4.38 -4.13
N LEU A 229 15.95 -4.54 -3.17
CA LEU A 229 14.64 -5.13 -3.46
C LEU A 229 13.83 -4.27 -4.44
N CYS A 230 13.88 -2.95 -4.29
CA CYS A 230 13.21 -2.04 -5.23
C CYS A 230 13.78 -2.16 -6.64
N ASP A 231 15.10 -2.21 -6.76
CA ASP A 231 15.77 -2.32 -8.05
C ASP A 231 15.46 -3.66 -8.70
N LYS A 232 15.51 -4.77 -7.94
CA LYS A 232 15.07 -6.10 -8.40
C LYS A 232 13.63 -6.11 -8.92
N VAL A 233 12.72 -5.50 -8.16
CA VAL A 233 11.30 -5.41 -8.54
C VAL A 233 11.12 -4.56 -9.80
N ARG A 234 11.82 -3.43 -9.92
CA ARG A 234 11.81 -2.57 -11.12
C ARG A 234 12.33 -3.29 -12.36
N GLU A 235 13.41 -4.05 -12.24
CA GLU A 235 14.00 -4.80 -13.35
C GLU A 235 13.06 -5.91 -13.85
N SER A 236 12.32 -6.53 -12.94
CA SER A 236 11.51 -7.72 -13.25
C SER A 236 10.10 -7.39 -13.76
N VAL A 237 9.51 -6.27 -13.33
CA VAL A 237 8.11 -5.90 -13.63
C VAL A 237 7.91 -5.30 -15.06
N ASN A 238 9.00 -5.05 -15.81
CA ASN A 238 9.01 -4.58 -17.21
C ASN A 238 8.45 -3.16 -17.46
N SER A 239 8.69 -2.62 -18.68
CA SER A 239 8.37 -1.25 -19.10
C SER A 239 6.92 -0.75 -18.90
N ALA A 240 5.93 -1.62 -18.67
CA ALA A 240 4.53 -1.23 -18.51
C ALA A 240 4.22 -0.64 -17.12
N GLN A 241 5.08 -0.91 -16.12
CA GLN A 241 4.97 -0.46 -14.74
C GLN A 241 6.35 -0.19 -14.16
N THR A 242 6.51 0.91 -13.43
CA THR A 242 7.73 1.21 -12.68
C THR A 242 7.37 1.30 -11.21
N PRO A 243 7.58 0.20 -10.46
CA PRO A 243 7.46 0.20 -9.01
C PRO A 243 8.37 1.26 -8.38
N GLU A 244 7.86 1.93 -7.35
CA GLU A 244 8.55 2.97 -6.61
C GLU A 244 8.64 2.58 -5.14
N CYS A 245 9.69 3.07 -4.47
CA CYS A 245 9.79 2.99 -3.03
C CYS A 245 10.38 4.29 -2.51
N ALA A 246 9.83 4.74 -1.39
CA ALA A 246 10.31 5.91 -0.69
C ALA A 246 10.31 5.67 0.81
N LEU A 247 11.36 6.14 1.47
CA LEU A 247 11.35 6.38 2.90
C LEU A 247 10.55 7.68 3.15
N ILE A 248 9.40 7.59 3.80
CA ILE A 248 8.50 8.73 4.06
C ILE A 248 8.96 9.52 5.28
N THR A 249 9.57 8.84 6.25
CA THR A 249 10.15 9.45 7.45
C THR A 249 11.13 8.49 8.11
N SER A 250 12.20 9.04 8.69
CA SER A 250 13.16 8.33 9.52
C SER A 250 12.85 8.41 11.03
N GLY A 251 11.64 8.87 11.39
CA GLY A 251 11.18 9.14 12.76
C GLY A 251 11.87 8.29 13.83
N ILE A 252 12.50 8.98 14.81
CA ILE A 252 13.66 8.53 15.59
C ILE A 252 13.76 7.01 15.80
N THR A 253 14.47 6.36 14.89
CA THR A 253 15.25 5.16 15.15
C THR A 253 16.63 5.60 15.61
N GLY A 254 17.03 5.26 16.84
CA GLY A 254 18.41 5.45 17.28
C GLY A 254 19.36 4.67 16.39
N GLY A 255 19.98 5.34 15.42
CA GLY A 255 20.92 4.76 14.46
C GLY A 255 20.29 3.86 13.38
N GLU A 256 20.69 4.09 12.12
CA GLU A 256 20.78 3.09 11.04
C GLU A 256 19.51 2.37 10.52
N TRP A 257 18.31 2.95 10.62
CA TRP A 257 17.18 2.49 9.78
C TRP A 257 16.95 3.39 8.57
N GLY A 258 16.98 2.79 7.38
CA GLY A 258 16.80 3.49 6.10
C GLY A 258 16.68 2.52 4.93
N THR A 259 16.80 3.04 3.71
CA THR A 259 16.64 2.24 2.48
C THR A 259 17.71 1.16 2.33
N SER A 260 18.87 1.31 2.97
CA SER A 260 19.93 0.29 2.98
C SER A 260 19.72 -0.81 4.04
N SER A 261 18.75 -0.67 4.94
CA SER A 261 18.46 -1.68 5.96
C SER A 261 17.86 -2.96 5.34
N PRO A 262 18.05 -4.13 5.96
CA PRO A 262 17.44 -5.38 5.51
C PRO A 262 15.91 -5.25 5.38
N ALA A 263 15.39 -5.59 4.19
CA ALA A 263 13.98 -5.55 3.88
C ALA A 263 13.24 -6.63 4.68
N PHE A 264 12.17 -6.21 5.35
CA PHE A 264 11.29 -7.06 6.14
C PHE A 264 11.97 -7.84 7.28
N ARG A 265 13.11 -7.36 7.82
CA ARG A 265 13.77 -7.95 8.99
C ARG A 265 13.97 -6.90 10.07
#